data_AF-A0AAX3FQZ1-F1
#
_entry.id   AF-A0AAX3FQZ1-F1
#
_cell.length_a   1.000
_cell.length_b   1.000
_cell.length_c   1.000
_cell.angle_alpha   90.00
_cell.angle_beta   90.00
_cell.angle_gamma   90.00
#
_symmetry.space_group_name_H-M   'P 1'
#
loop_
_entity.id
_entity.type
_entity.pdbx_description
1 polymer ?
#
loop_
_entity_poly.entity_id
_entity_poly.type
_entity_poly.pdbx_seq_one_letter_code
_entity_poly.pdbx_strand_id
1 'polypeptide(L)'
;MSIFAYTGIPGSGKSYEVVSSVILENFRKGRNIVTNIEGISEEKLIDYCLSKDKKISRESLGKLRKVTDSDCQKEDFFPFKGAENTFCKAGDLICLDEVWRIFPSDKIHPNHRSFIAEHRHFTNEKGDCCDLIVINQSITGIPRFIKDRIESTFVMRKMTMLGFSKRYRVDVFIGVKTTKTSLIAQYHNKYSDEIFQLYKSFDGVNGKQNIIDSRQNFFKSAQFKLILFSSIFCLSGSFYYLYDLLDKYEKPEKNIEKPKSKTSTNNTECVSLISMNQIGDISYFIIKKGDNYERIANIDNINVCNIKKFQR
;
A
#
# COMPACT_ATOMS: atom_id res chain seq x y z
N MET A 1 -8.37 -7.98 22.19
CA MET A 1 -7.45 -7.28 23.13
C MET A 1 -7.46 -5.78 22.75
N SER A 2 -6.85 -4.82 23.46
CA SER A 2 -6.84 -3.44 22.93
C SER A 2 -5.60 -2.61 23.29
N ILE A 3 -4.50 -3.30 23.58
CA ILE A 3 -3.18 -2.68 23.62
C ILE A 3 -2.53 -2.83 22.25
N PHE A 4 -2.15 -1.70 21.63
CA PHE A 4 -1.45 -1.69 20.35
C PHE A 4 -0.05 -1.13 20.49
N ALA A 5 0.91 -1.78 19.84
CA ALA A 5 2.29 -1.30 19.81
C ALA A 5 2.64 -0.69 18.47
N TYR A 6 3.23 0.50 18.50
CA TYR A 6 3.73 1.21 17.32
C TYR A 6 5.26 1.27 17.41
N THR A 7 5.94 0.58 16.50
CA THR A 7 7.40 0.38 16.56
C THR A 7 8.12 0.72 15.25
N GLY A 8 9.43 0.92 15.31
CA GLY A 8 10.24 1.30 14.15
C GLY A 8 11.41 2.22 14.50
N ILE A 9 12.40 2.28 13.61
CA ILE A 9 13.61 3.08 13.82
C ILE A 9 13.31 4.58 14.05
N PRO A 10 14.19 5.35 14.70
CA PRO A 10 14.05 6.80 14.78
C PRO A 10 13.81 7.45 13.40
N GLY A 11 12.81 8.34 13.33
CA GLY A 11 12.39 8.96 12.07
C GLY A 11 11.60 8.06 11.10
N SER A 12 11.13 6.88 11.53
CA SER A 12 10.31 5.99 10.69
C SER A 12 8.84 6.40 10.57
N GLY A 13 8.38 7.41 11.34
CA GLY A 13 7.00 7.88 11.30
C GLY A 13 6.07 7.27 12.36
N LYS A 14 6.58 6.75 13.48
CA LYS A 14 5.75 6.12 14.51
C LYS A 14 4.73 7.07 15.13
N SER A 15 5.21 8.16 15.72
CA SER A 15 4.35 9.19 16.33
C SER A 15 3.49 9.87 15.26
N TYR A 16 3.98 9.98 14.01
CA TYR A 16 3.17 10.45 12.88
C TYR A 16 1.93 9.57 12.66
N GLU A 17 2.12 8.25 12.55
CA GLU A 17 1.03 7.30 12.32
C GLU A 17 0.04 7.31 13.49
N VAL A 18 0.54 7.38 14.74
CA VAL A 18 -0.34 7.47 15.91
C VAL A 18 -1.13 8.78 15.93
N VAL A 19 -0.51 9.91 15.62
CA VAL A 19 -1.22 11.21 15.56
C VAL A 19 -2.26 11.20 14.44
N SER A 20 -1.90 10.74 13.24
CA SER A 20 -2.75 10.78 12.04
C SER A 20 -3.88 9.75 12.06
N SER A 21 -3.58 8.48 12.35
CA SER A 21 -4.53 7.37 12.21
C SER A 21 -5.26 7.03 13.52
N VAL A 22 -4.75 7.46 14.68
CA VAL A 22 -5.30 7.05 15.98
C VAL A 22 -5.85 8.24 16.75
N ILE A 23 -5.01 9.22 17.07
CA ILE A 23 -5.39 10.39 17.87
C ILE A 23 -6.45 11.21 17.15
N LEU A 24 -6.18 11.66 15.92
CA LEU A 24 -7.13 12.50 15.19
C LEU A 24 -8.49 11.80 14.98
N GLU A 25 -8.48 10.53 14.61
CA GLU A 25 -9.70 9.76 14.37
C GLU A 25 -10.55 9.60 15.63
N ASN A 26 -9.93 9.35 16.78
CA ASN A 26 -10.66 9.21 18.05
C ASN A 26 -11.07 10.58 18.63
N PHE A 27 -10.22 11.59 18.47
CA PHE A 27 -10.51 12.96 18.90
C PHE A 27 -11.74 13.51 18.15
N ARG A 28 -11.85 13.25 16.84
CA ARG A 28 -13.04 13.59 16.04
C ARG A 28 -14.32 12.90 16.50
N LYS A 29 -14.20 11.72 17.12
CA LYS A 29 -15.34 10.96 17.68
C LYS A 29 -15.76 11.44 19.07
N GLY A 30 -15.17 12.53 19.58
CA GLY A 30 -15.49 13.03 20.91
C GLY A 30 -14.80 12.28 22.05
N ARG A 31 -13.76 11.48 21.74
CA ARG A 31 -13.05 10.67 22.74
C ARG A 31 -11.92 11.46 23.38
N ASN A 32 -11.78 11.30 24.69
CA ASN A 32 -10.67 11.88 25.44
C ASN A 32 -9.34 11.17 25.12
N ILE A 33 -8.29 11.96 24.94
CA ILE A 33 -6.94 11.53 24.59
C ILE A 33 -5.99 11.93 25.70
N VAL A 34 -5.15 11.00 26.16
CA VAL A 34 -4.05 11.28 27.09
C VAL A 34 -2.73 10.91 26.41
N THR A 35 -1.75 11.82 26.34
CA THR A 35 -0.49 11.52 25.66
C THR A 35 0.70 12.34 26.13
N ASN A 36 1.90 11.74 26.08
CA ASN A 36 3.19 12.43 26.27
C ASN A 36 3.90 12.76 24.94
N ILE A 37 3.26 12.58 23.76
CA ILE A 37 3.83 12.98 22.48
C ILE A 37 4.19 14.47 22.52
N GLU A 38 5.44 14.80 22.18
CA GLU A 38 5.94 16.16 22.32
C GLU A 38 5.29 17.12 21.30
N GLY A 39 5.08 18.38 21.69
CA GLY A 39 4.58 19.45 20.80
C GLY A 39 3.11 19.33 20.37
N ILE A 40 2.41 18.28 20.76
CA ILE A 40 0.97 18.13 20.56
C ILE A 40 0.19 19.04 21.51
N SER A 41 -0.89 19.65 21.01
CA SER A 41 -1.81 20.47 21.81
C SER A 41 -3.24 20.30 21.34
N GLU A 42 -4.19 20.55 22.24
CA GLU A 42 -5.62 20.41 21.95
C GLU A 42 -6.05 21.39 20.86
N GLU A 43 -5.58 22.63 20.93
CA GLU A 43 -5.90 23.70 19.97
C GLU A 43 -5.50 23.32 18.55
N LYS A 44 -4.27 22.79 18.38
CA LYS A 44 -3.80 22.33 17.06
C LYS A 44 -4.69 21.23 16.48
N LEU A 45 -5.17 20.29 17.31
CA LEU A 45 -6.08 19.24 16.85
C LEU A 45 -7.45 19.79 16.50
N ILE A 46 -7.99 20.72 17.30
CA ILE A 46 -9.26 21.38 17.03
C ILE A 46 -9.19 22.14 15.71
N ASP A 47 -8.20 23.02 15.55
CA ASP A 47 -8.02 23.83 14.35
C ASP A 47 -7.86 22.94 13.11
N TYR A 48 -7.09 21.85 13.23
CA TYR A 48 -6.97 20.86 12.16
C TYR A 48 -8.33 20.23 11.82
N CYS A 49 -9.10 19.77 12.80
CA CYS A 49 -10.39 19.13 12.55
C CYS A 49 -11.40 20.09 11.90
N LEU A 50 -11.53 21.30 12.43
CA LEU A 50 -12.43 22.33 11.89
C LEU A 50 -12.03 22.77 10.47
N SER A 51 -10.73 22.79 10.16
CA SER A 51 -10.24 23.10 8.81
C SER A 51 -10.59 22.01 7.77
N LYS A 52 -10.75 20.76 8.20
CA LYS A 52 -11.00 19.60 7.33
C LYS A 52 -12.47 19.27 7.15
N ASP A 53 -13.30 19.51 8.15
CA ASP A 53 -14.73 19.24 8.08
C ASP A 53 -15.55 20.35 8.75
N LYS A 54 -16.31 21.09 7.92
CA LYS A 54 -17.18 22.19 8.36
C LYS A 54 -18.39 21.72 9.17
N LYS A 55 -18.70 20.41 9.18
CA LYS A 55 -19.82 19.84 9.94
C LYS A 55 -19.45 19.54 11.40
N ILE A 56 -18.16 19.46 11.71
CA ILE A 56 -17.68 19.21 13.06
C ILE A 56 -17.79 20.50 13.86
N SER A 57 -18.42 20.42 15.04
CA SER A 57 -18.43 21.51 16.01
C SER A 57 -17.35 21.29 17.08
N ARG A 58 -16.87 22.36 17.71
CA ARG A 58 -15.84 22.27 18.75
C ARG A 58 -16.29 21.41 19.93
N GLU A 59 -17.58 21.44 20.25
CA GLU A 59 -18.19 20.73 21.38
C GLU A 59 -18.32 19.22 21.11
N SER A 60 -18.33 18.82 19.84
CA SER A 60 -18.37 17.40 19.44
C SER A 60 -17.01 16.72 19.52
N LEU A 61 -15.93 17.50 19.59
CA LEU A 61 -14.55 17.00 19.66
C LEU A 61 -14.20 16.50 21.06
N GLY A 62 -13.24 15.59 21.10
CA GLY A 62 -12.68 15.07 22.33
C GLY A 62 -11.88 16.13 23.09
N LYS A 63 -11.32 15.73 24.23
CA LYS A 63 -10.35 16.54 24.98
C LYS A 63 -8.97 15.90 24.91
N LEU A 64 -7.91 16.69 24.83
CA LEU A 64 -6.53 16.22 24.88
C LEU A 64 -5.86 16.69 26.17
N ARG A 65 -5.41 15.73 26.98
CA ARG A 65 -4.58 15.97 28.17
C ARG A 65 -3.15 15.56 27.88
N LYS A 66 -2.26 16.55 27.81
CA LYS A 66 -0.82 16.32 27.68
C LYS A 66 -0.22 15.97 29.05
N VAL A 67 0.69 15.00 29.06
CA VAL A 67 1.37 14.52 30.28
C VAL A 67 2.87 14.40 30.06
N THR A 68 3.63 14.45 31.14
CA THR A 68 5.07 14.16 31.13
C THR A 68 5.34 12.69 31.45
N ASP A 69 6.56 12.21 31.19
CA ASP A 69 6.97 10.86 31.59
C ASP A 69 6.83 10.65 33.11
N SER A 70 7.12 11.68 33.90
CA SER A 70 6.97 11.67 35.37
C SER A 70 5.50 11.56 35.79
N ASP A 71 4.59 12.26 35.11
CA ASP A 71 3.15 12.12 35.36
C ASP A 71 2.67 10.69 35.09
N CYS A 72 3.19 10.06 34.03
CA CYS A 72 2.85 8.69 33.66
C CYS A 72 3.34 7.65 34.69
N GLN A 73 4.33 8.00 35.51
CA GLN A 73 4.89 7.13 36.55
C GLN A 73 4.16 7.21 37.88
N LYS A 74 3.31 8.23 38.09
CA LYS A 74 2.54 8.39 39.32
C LYS A 74 1.57 7.22 39.54
N GLU A 75 1.40 6.81 40.79
CA GLU A 75 0.59 5.64 41.16
C GLU A 75 -0.88 5.73 40.75
N ASP A 76 -1.41 6.95 40.63
CA ASP A 76 -2.78 7.32 40.28
C ASP A 76 -2.94 7.71 38.81
N PHE A 77 -1.91 7.50 37.98
CA PHE A 77 -1.95 7.86 36.56
C PHE A 77 -3.05 7.10 35.79
N PHE A 78 -3.08 5.77 35.92
CA PHE A 78 -4.09 4.92 35.29
C PHE A 78 -5.26 4.62 36.22
N PRO A 79 -6.48 4.40 35.70
CA PRO A 79 -7.58 3.89 36.51
C PRO A 79 -7.30 2.46 36.98
N PHE A 80 -7.63 2.16 38.23
CA PHE A 80 -7.52 0.82 38.82
C PHE A 80 -8.72 0.53 39.71
N LYS A 81 -9.01 -0.74 39.97
CA LYS A 81 -10.15 -1.14 40.83
C LYS A 81 -10.01 -0.55 42.23
N GLY A 82 -11.07 0.08 42.72
CA GLY A 82 -11.11 0.73 44.03
C GLY A 82 -10.57 2.16 44.05
N ALA A 83 -10.10 2.70 42.91
CA ALA A 83 -9.71 4.09 42.82
C ALA A 83 -10.94 4.98 42.55
N GLU A 84 -11.12 6.04 43.35
CA GLU A 84 -12.17 7.03 43.11
C GLU A 84 -11.73 8.09 42.09
N ASN A 85 -10.47 8.51 42.14
CA ASN A 85 -9.96 9.58 41.30
C ASN A 85 -8.54 9.27 40.81
N THR A 86 -8.42 8.96 39.52
CA THR A 86 -7.15 8.79 38.81
C THR A 86 -7.00 9.82 37.70
N PHE A 87 -5.79 10.08 37.23
CA PHE A 87 -5.56 11.06 36.16
C PHE A 87 -6.28 10.65 34.87
N CYS A 88 -6.00 9.45 34.37
CA CYS A 88 -6.73 8.85 33.27
C CYS A 88 -8.10 8.37 33.77
N LYS A 89 -9.13 8.58 32.94
CA LYS A 89 -10.52 8.24 33.21
C LYS A 89 -10.94 7.06 32.35
N ALA A 90 -12.01 6.38 32.78
CA ALA A 90 -12.64 5.33 31.99
C ALA A 90 -12.98 5.84 30.58
N GLY A 91 -12.76 4.99 29.57
CA GLY A 91 -12.94 5.32 28.14
C GLY A 91 -11.88 6.21 27.49
N ASP A 92 -10.87 6.68 28.23
CA ASP A 92 -9.76 7.42 27.64
C ASP A 92 -8.98 6.56 26.63
N LEU A 93 -8.52 7.19 25.55
CA LEU A 93 -7.48 6.67 24.68
C LEU A 93 -6.13 7.19 25.18
N ILE A 94 -5.25 6.29 25.62
CA ILE A 94 -3.97 6.64 26.22
C ILE A 94 -2.84 6.27 25.25
N CYS A 95 -2.10 7.27 24.78
CA CYS A 95 -1.00 7.12 23.82
C CYS A 95 0.33 7.52 24.44
N LEU A 96 1.17 6.54 24.74
CA LEU A 96 2.47 6.76 25.39
C LEU A 96 3.61 6.57 24.40
N ASP A 97 4.38 7.64 24.17
CA ASP A 97 5.61 7.64 23.39
C ASP A 97 6.84 7.31 24.23
N GLU A 98 7.83 6.69 23.58
CA GLU A 98 9.07 6.21 24.20
C GLU A 98 8.83 5.46 25.52
N VAL A 99 7.92 4.47 25.50
CA VAL A 99 7.39 3.78 26.70
C VAL A 99 8.47 3.18 27.62
N TRP A 100 9.66 2.89 27.09
CA TRP A 100 10.80 2.46 27.90
C TRP A 100 11.27 3.52 28.92
N ARG A 101 10.98 4.81 28.70
CA ARG A 101 11.25 5.89 29.67
C ARG A 101 10.31 5.83 30.87
N ILE A 102 9.05 5.47 30.62
CA ILE A 102 8.00 5.36 31.64
C ILE A 102 8.17 4.05 32.41
N PHE A 103 8.34 2.94 31.68
CA PHE A 103 8.52 1.59 32.22
C PHE A 103 9.87 0.99 31.77
N PRO A 104 10.99 1.38 32.41
CA PRO A 104 12.32 0.91 32.01
C PRO A 104 12.60 -0.56 32.36
N SER A 105 11.78 -1.16 33.22
CA SER A 105 11.92 -2.55 33.63
C SER A 105 10.55 -3.21 33.85
N ASP A 106 10.55 -4.52 34.10
CA ASP A 106 9.33 -5.24 34.47
C ASP A 106 8.82 -4.90 35.90
N LYS A 107 9.53 -4.07 36.68
CA LYS A 107 9.06 -3.56 37.97
C LYS A 107 8.04 -2.42 37.77
N ILE A 108 6.90 -2.76 37.19
CA ILE A 108 5.75 -1.85 36.99
C ILE A 108 4.94 -1.76 38.28
N HIS A 109 4.52 -0.54 38.65
CA HIS A 109 3.71 -0.28 39.84
C HIS A 109 2.43 -1.16 39.86
N PRO A 110 1.99 -1.70 41.02
CA PRO A 110 0.82 -2.58 41.10
C PRO A 110 -0.46 -1.99 40.48
N ASN A 111 -0.74 -0.70 40.70
CA ASN A 111 -1.91 -0.03 40.14
C ASN A 111 -1.88 -0.01 38.60
N HIS A 112 -0.71 0.25 38.02
CA HIS A 112 -0.52 0.24 36.57
C HIS A 112 -0.64 -1.18 36.02
N ARG A 113 -0.14 -2.20 36.74
CA ARG A 113 -0.31 -3.60 36.36
C ARG A 113 -1.78 -4.01 36.34
N SER A 114 -2.55 -3.56 37.35
CA SER A 114 -3.99 -3.75 37.42
C SER A 114 -4.68 -3.17 36.20
N PHE A 115 -4.41 -1.90 35.88
CA PHE A 115 -4.90 -1.26 34.66
C PHE A 115 -4.53 -2.03 33.39
N ILE A 116 -3.24 -2.31 33.18
CA ILE A 116 -2.76 -2.97 31.95
C ILE A 116 -3.45 -4.33 31.76
N ALA A 117 -3.69 -5.08 32.83
CA ALA A 117 -4.40 -6.35 32.79
C ALA A 117 -5.91 -6.21 32.53
N GLU A 118 -6.51 -5.14 33.02
CA GLU A 118 -7.97 -4.97 33.10
C GLU A 118 -8.49 -3.75 32.32
N HIS A 119 -7.69 -3.17 31.41
CA HIS A 119 -7.98 -1.89 30.73
C HIS A 119 -9.39 -1.82 30.12
N ARG A 120 -9.89 -2.95 29.60
CA ARG A 120 -11.24 -3.06 29.02
C ARG A 120 -12.40 -2.92 30.00
N HIS A 121 -12.15 -3.10 31.30
CA HIS A 121 -13.17 -2.92 32.33
C HIS A 121 -13.37 -1.45 32.69
N PHE A 122 -12.46 -0.56 32.29
CA PHE A 122 -12.59 0.87 32.51
C PHE A 122 -13.34 1.51 31.34
N THR A 123 -14.66 1.33 31.35
CA THR A 123 -15.59 1.79 30.32
C THR A 123 -16.36 3.03 30.76
N ASN A 124 -16.45 4.04 29.89
CA ASN A 124 -17.23 5.25 30.17
C ASN A 124 -18.73 5.01 29.99
N GLU A 125 -19.55 6.01 30.33
CA GLU A 125 -21.01 5.95 30.17
C GLU A 125 -21.46 5.78 28.71
N LYS A 126 -20.60 6.14 27.73
CA LYS A 126 -20.86 5.98 26.30
C LYS A 126 -20.55 4.57 25.79
N GLY A 127 -19.96 3.70 26.62
CA GLY A 127 -19.57 2.35 26.24
C GLY A 127 -18.15 2.23 25.66
N ASP A 128 -17.35 3.30 25.63
CA ASP A 128 -15.95 3.24 25.22
C ASP A 128 -15.10 2.69 26.37
N CYS A 129 -14.37 1.61 26.14
CA CYS A 129 -13.36 1.12 27.09
C CYS A 129 -12.05 1.91 26.96
N CYS A 130 -11.18 1.87 27.98
CA CYS A 130 -9.83 2.40 27.83
C CYS A 130 -9.03 1.60 26.80
N ASP A 131 -8.29 2.31 25.95
CA ASP A 131 -7.32 1.72 25.02
C ASP A 131 -5.93 2.27 25.30
N LEU A 132 -4.91 1.43 25.14
CA LEU A 132 -3.52 1.79 25.40
C LEU A 132 -2.67 1.60 24.14
N ILE A 133 -2.11 2.70 23.65
CA ILE A 133 -1.16 2.72 22.54
C ILE A 133 0.23 2.94 23.12
N VAL A 134 1.12 1.99 22.86
CA VAL A 134 2.52 2.07 23.28
C VAL A 134 3.43 2.27 22.07
N ILE A 135 4.21 3.35 22.08
CA ILE A 135 5.15 3.68 21.01
C ILE A 135 6.57 3.47 21.52
N ASN A 136 7.38 2.77 20.73
CA ASN A 136 8.78 2.53 21.07
C ASN A 136 9.61 2.31 19.80
N GLN A 137 10.94 2.34 19.87
CA GLN A 137 11.78 2.06 18.70
C GLN A 137 11.71 0.59 18.27
N SER A 138 11.61 -0.30 19.24
CA SER A 138 11.50 -1.75 19.02
C SER A 138 10.53 -2.36 20.02
N ILE A 139 9.85 -3.43 19.59
CA ILE A 139 9.01 -4.24 20.47
C ILE A 139 9.80 -4.80 21.65
N THR A 140 11.10 -5.07 21.47
CA THR A 140 11.97 -5.64 22.51
C THR A 140 12.13 -4.72 23.71
N GLY A 141 12.12 -3.40 23.49
CA GLY A 141 12.26 -2.38 24.53
C GLY A 141 11.00 -2.16 25.36
N ILE A 142 9.89 -2.83 25.03
CA ILE A 142 8.66 -2.78 25.83
C ILE A 142 8.76 -3.87 26.93
N PRO A 143 8.38 -3.55 28.19
CA PRO A 143 8.31 -4.52 29.28
C PRO A 143 7.52 -5.78 28.91
N ARG A 144 7.96 -6.94 29.42
CA ARG A 144 7.32 -8.22 29.15
C ARG A 144 5.86 -8.23 29.57
N PHE A 145 5.55 -7.64 30.72
CA PHE A 145 4.18 -7.59 31.22
C PHE A 145 3.20 -6.88 30.26
N ILE A 146 3.65 -5.81 29.58
CA ILE A 146 2.86 -5.11 28.56
C ILE A 146 2.83 -5.95 27.28
N LYS A 147 3.97 -6.50 26.86
CA LYS A 147 4.08 -7.33 25.65
C LYS A 147 3.09 -8.48 25.60
N ASP A 148 2.92 -9.18 26.72
CA ASP A 148 2.02 -10.34 26.81
C ASP A 148 0.54 -9.98 26.59
N ARG A 149 0.20 -8.68 26.52
CA ARG A 149 -1.17 -8.16 26.32
C ARG A 149 -1.34 -7.35 25.04
N ILE A 150 -0.27 -7.19 24.25
CA ILE A 150 -0.35 -6.53 22.94
C ILE A 150 -1.17 -7.39 21.99
N GLU A 151 -2.21 -6.78 21.41
CA GLU A 151 -3.04 -7.42 20.39
C GLU A 151 -2.40 -7.40 19.02
N SER A 152 -1.91 -6.23 18.62
CA SER A 152 -1.32 -6.00 17.31
C SER A 152 -0.12 -5.09 17.43
N THR A 153 0.90 -5.37 16.62
CA THR A 153 2.09 -4.55 16.49
C THR A 153 2.14 -3.93 15.09
N PHE A 154 2.17 -2.61 15.03
CA PHE A 154 2.37 -1.81 13.84
C PHE A 154 3.85 -1.46 13.73
N VAL A 155 4.51 -1.90 12.66
CA VAL A 155 5.94 -1.66 12.42
C VAL A 155 6.09 -0.67 11.28
N MET A 156 6.56 0.54 11.60
CA MET A 156 6.80 1.63 10.68
C MET A 156 8.18 1.48 10.03
N ARG A 157 8.19 1.51 8.70
CA ARG A 157 9.40 1.45 7.87
C ARG A 157 9.46 2.63 6.92
N LYS A 158 10.57 3.37 6.97
CA LYS A 158 10.84 4.45 6.03
C LYS A 158 11.15 3.85 4.65
N MET A 159 10.54 4.38 3.59
CA MET A 159 10.76 3.90 2.21
C MET A 159 11.97 4.57 1.54
N THR A 160 12.88 5.15 2.33
CA THR A 160 14.12 5.78 1.84
C THR A 160 15.04 4.81 1.12
N MET A 161 15.00 3.50 1.44
CA MET A 161 15.75 2.47 0.71
C MET A 161 15.34 2.35 -0.76
N LEU A 162 14.11 2.74 -1.10
CA LEU A 162 13.62 2.82 -2.47
C LEU A 162 13.65 4.26 -3.03
N GLY A 163 14.38 5.17 -2.38
CA GLY A 163 14.45 6.58 -2.79
C GLY A 163 13.19 7.41 -2.49
N PHE A 164 12.15 6.84 -1.87
CA PHE A 164 10.91 7.55 -1.53
C PHE A 164 10.96 8.15 -0.12
N SER A 165 11.59 9.32 0.03
CA SER A 165 11.74 10.00 1.32
C SER A 165 10.44 10.48 1.96
N LYS A 166 9.39 10.72 1.15
CA LYS A 166 8.08 11.21 1.60
C LYS A 166 7.06 10.10 1.89
N ARG A 167 7.47 8.83 1.80
CA ARG A 167 6.58 7.68 2.02
C ARG A 167 7.12 6.77 3.10
N TYR A 168 6.20 6.07 3.74
CA TYR A 168 6.49 5.04 4.71
C TYR A 168 5.54 3.88 4.52
N ARG A 169 5.94 2.73 5.05
CA ARG A 169 5.16 1.51 5.05
C ARG A 169 4.83 1.14 6.48
N VAL A 170 3.63 0.64 6.69
CA VAL A 170 3.21 0.05 7.96
C VAL A 170 2.99 -1.43 7.72
N ASP A 171 3.70 -2.26 8.49
CA ASP A 171 3.48 -3.70 8.55
C ASP A 171 2.71 -3.99 9.84
N VAL A 172 1.52 -4.60 9.73
CA VAL A 172 0.65 -4.90 10.88
C VAL A 172 0.77 -6.38 11.21
N PHE A 173 1.18 -6.69 12.43
CA PHE A 173 1.34 -8.06 12.92
C PHE A 173 0.34 -8.35 14.04
N ILE A 174 -0.11 -9.60 14.11
CA ILE A 174 -0.83 -10.10 15.28
C ILE A 174 0.15 -10.40 16.43
N GLY A 175 -0.19 -9.92 17.61
CA GLY A 175 0.64 -10.01 18.81
C GLY A 175 1.98 -9.29 18.67
N VAL A 176 2.98 -9.82 19.39
CA VAL A 176 4.34 -9.22 19.49
C VAL A 176 5.36 -9.76 18.50
N LYS A 177 5.08 -10.90 17.86
CA LYS A 177 6.00 -11.51 16.90
C LYS A 177 5.91 -10.77 15.58
N THR A 178 7.05 -10.34 15.03
CA THR A 178 7.13 -9.63 13.75
C THR A 178 7.66 -10.55 12.64
N THR A 179 7.08 -11.75 12.54
CA THR A 179 7.45 -12.75 11.53
C THR A 179 6.48 -12.72 10.35
N LYS A 180 6.85 -13.33 9.22
CA LYS A 180 5.96 -13.39 8.04
C LYS A 180 4.61 -14.06 8.37
N THR A 181 4.62 -15.06 9.25
CA THR A 181 3.41 -15.81 9.64
C THR A 181 2.44 -14.98 10.46
N SER A 182 2.93 -14.02 11.26
CA SER A 182 2.08 -13.13 12.06
C SER A 182 1.68 -11.85 11.33
N LEU A 183 2.15 -11.62 10.10
CA LEU A 183 1.82 -10.44 9.31
C LEU A 183 0.37 -10.54 8.81
N ILE A 184 -0.47 -9.58 9.22
CA ILE A 184 -1.88 -9.47 8.82
C ILE A 184 -2.02 -8.57 7.59
N ALA A 185 -1.39 -7.40 7.63
CA ALA A 185 -1.59 -6.38 6.61
C ALA A 185 -0.32 -5.59 6.35
N GLN A 186 -0.23 -5.03 5.16
CA GLN A 186 0.81 -4.10 4.77
C GLN A 186 0.21 -3.00 3.93
N TYR A 187 0.46 -1.75 4.32
CA TYR A 187 0.01 -0.59 3.56
C TYR A 187 1.10 0.47 3.47
N HIS A 188 0.95 1.37 2.49
CA HIS A 188 1.90 2.45 2.21
C HIS A 188 1.20 3.78 2.34
N ASN A 189 1.81 4.67 3.12
CA ASN A 189 1.30 5.99 3.37
C ASN A 189 2.32 7.04 2.92
N LYS A 190 1.81 8.26 2.73
CA LYS A 190 2.60 9.45 2.43
C LYS A 190 2.56 10.37 3.63
N TYR A 191 3.70 10.96 3.96
CA TYR A 191 3.74 12.03 4.95
C TYR A 191 3.05 13.30 4.41
N SER A 192 2.34 13.97 5.31
CA SER A 192 1.70 15.28 5.11
C SER A 192 2.30 16.30 6.08
N ASP A 193 2.67 17.46 5.54
CA ASP A 193 3.27 18.55 6.31
C ASP A 193 2.31 19.11 7.36
N GLU A 194 1.00 19.13 7.06
CA GLU A 194 -0.05 19.57 8.01
C GLU A 194 -0.05 18.72 9.29
N ILE A 195 0.19 17.41 9.18
CA ILE A 195 0.24 16.52 10.36
C ILE A 195 1.51 16.77 11.16
N PHE A 196 2.64 17.06 10.50
CA PHE A 196 3.88 17.41 11.20
C PHE A 196 3.79 18.74 11.97
N GLN A 197 2.84 19.62 11.65
CA GLN A 197 2.60 20.83 12.43
C GLN A 197 1.88 20.54 13.75
N LEU A 198 1.17 19.41 13.84
CA LEU A 198 0.40 19.03 15.02
C LEU A 198 1.27 18.60 16.19
N TYR A 199 2.51 18.16 15.97
CA TYR A 199 3.39 17.64 17.01
C TYR A 199 4.87 17.92 16.70
N LYS A 200 5.76 17.76 17.67
CA LYS A 200 7.21 17.93 17.49
C LYS A 200 7.85 16.57 17.21
N SER A 201 8.37 16.40 16.00
CA SER A 201 8.95 15.12 15.54
C SER A 201 10.45 14.97 15.78
N PHE A 202 11.16 16.05 16.10
CA PHE A 202 12.61 16.07 16.37
C PHE A 202 12.97 17.12 17.41
N ASP A 203 13.87 16.78 18.32
CA ASP A 203 14.41 17.68 19.36
C ASP A 203 15.44 18.71 18.84
N GLY A 204 15.80 18.65 17.55
CA GLY A 204 16.72 19.59 16.94
C GLY A 204 16.00 20.57 16.03
N VAL A 205 16.14 21.88 16.31
CA VAL A 205 15.86 22.96 15.37
C VAL A 205 16.75 22.71 14.14
N ASN A 206 16.21 22.15 13.05
CA ASN A 206 16.92 21.79 11.81
C ASN A 206 17.80 20.52 11.81
N GLY A 207 17.44 19.46 12.54
CA GLY A 207 18.09 18.14 12.37
C GLY A 207 17.80 17.49 11.01
N LYS A 208 18.50 17.89 9.93
CA LYS A 208 18.47 17.16 8.66
C LYS A 208 19.12 15.79 8.85
N GLN A 209 18.31 14.73 8.79
CA GLN A 209 18.82 13.36 8.79
C GLN A 209 19.56 13.11 7.47
N ASN A 210 20.87 13.28 7.46
CA ASN A 210 21.71 13.02 6.30
C ASN A 210 21.73 11.51 6.01
N ILE A 211 21.60 11.13 4.74
CA ILE A 211 21.81 9.74 4.32
C ILE A 211 23.32 9.49 4.38
N ILE A 212 23.78 8.92 5.49
CA ILE A 212 25.21 8.65 5.73
C ILE A 212 25.73 7.60 4.73
N ASP A 213 24.90 6.63 4.34
CA ASP A 213 25.28 5.59 3.39
C ASP A 213 24.32 5.52 2.18
N SER A 214 24.83 5.90 1.01
CA SER A 214 24.09 5.89 -0.24
C SER A 214 23.82 4.48 -0.80
N ARG A 215 24.53 3.45 -0.32
CA ARG A 215 24.34 2.04 -0.71
C ARG A 215 22.98 1.48 -0.30
N GLN A 216 22.31 2.12 0.66
CA GLN A 216 20.97 1.72 1.08
C GLN A 216 19.90 1.96 0.01
N ASN A 217 20.18 2.79 -1.01
CA ASN A 217 19.23 3.07 -2.08
C ASN A 217 19.37 2.05 -3.22
N PHE A 218 18.38 1.18 -3.38
CA PHE A 218 18.38 0.12 -4.40
C PHE A 218 18.57 0.64 -5.82
N PHE A 219 17.93 1.77 -6.16
CA PHE A 219 18.03 2.39 -7.50
C PHE A 219 19.42 2.92 -7.83
N LYS A 220 20.26 3.17 -6.82
CA LYS A 220 21.64 3.60 -7.00
C LYS A 220 22.62 2.44 -7.15
N SER A 221 22.19 1.21 -6.91
CA SER A 221 23.06 0.02 -6.99
C SER A 221 23.54 -0.25 -8.42
N ALA A 222 24.79 -0.70 -8.56
CA ALA A 222 25.37 -1.05 -9.86
C ALA A 222 24.61 -2.20 -10.53
N GLN A 223 24.13 -3.16 -9.74
CA GLN A 223 23.32 -4.28 -10.21
C GLN A 223 22.00 -3.80 -10.84
N PHE A 224 21.29 -2.85 -10.20
CA PHE A 224 20.08 -2.28 -10.77
C PHE A 224 20.34 -1.56 -12.10
N LYS A 225 21.42 -0.76 -12.17
CA LYS A 225 21.81 -0.10 -13.43
C LYS A 225 22.09 -1.12 -14.54
N LEU A 226 22.83 -2.19 -14.23
CA LEU A 226 23.15 -3.24 -15.20
C LEU A 226 21.90 -3.96 -15.71
N ILE A 227 20.97 -4.30 -14.82
CA ILE A 227 19.68 -4.91 -15.19
C ILE A 227 18.89 -3.96 -16.09
N LEU A 228 18.83 -2.67 -15.74
CA LEU A 228 18.13 -1.66 -16.55
C LEU A 228 18.73 -1.54 -17.95
N PHE A 229 20.06 -1.38 -18.07
CA PHE A 229 20.73 -1.31 -19.37
C PHE A 229 20.56 -2.59 -20.19
N SER A 230 20.67 -3.76 -19.55
CA SER A 230 20.44 -5.06 -20.20
C SER A 230 19.01 -5.18 -20.71
N SER A 231 18.01 -4.76 -19.93
CA SER A 231 16.60 -4.80 -20.34
C SER A 231 16.32 -3.88 -21.54
N ILE A 232 16.89 -2.67 -21.57
CA ILE A 232 16.77 -1.75 -22.70
C ILE A 232 17.41 -2.36 -23.95
N PHE A 233 18.61 -2.93 -23.83
CA PHE A 233 19.31 -3.57 -24.94
C PHE A 233 18.55 -4.77 -25.51
N CYS A 234 17.98 -5.61 -24.63
CA CYS A 234 17.15 -6.75 -25.03
C CYS A 234 15.89 -6.30 -25.75
N LEU A 235 15.21 -5.25 -25.25
CA LEU A 235 14.01 -4.70 -25.89
C LEU A 235 14.33 -4.06 -27.24
N SER A 236 15.43 -3.30 -27.36
CA SER A 236 15.86 -2.73 -28.64
C SER A 236 16.25 -3.81 -29.65
N GLY A 237 16.97 -4.85 -29.21
CA GLY A 237 17.33 -5.98 -30.07
C GLY A 237 16.11 -6.77 -30.53
N SER A 238 15.14 -6.97 -29.63
CA SER A 238 13.87 -7.63 -29.96
C SER A 238 13.05 -6.82 -30.96
N PHE A 239 12.99 -5.50 -30.78
CA PHE A 239 12.28 -4.60 -31.71
C PHE A 239 12.96 -4.55 -33.08
N TYR A 240 14.29 -4.49 -33.12
CA TYR A 240 15.05 -4.54 -34.37
C TYR A 240 14.83 -5.86 -35.12
N TYR A 241 14.88 -6.99 -34.41
CA TYR A 241 14.64 -8.31 -35.00
C TYR A 241 13.20 -8.44 -35.52
N LEU A 242 12.22 -7.92 -34.79
CA LEU A 242 10.82 -7.89 -35.23
C LEU A 242 10.65 -7.03 -36.49
N TYR A 243 11.30 -5.86 -36.55
CA TYR A 243 11.25 -4.97 -37.71
C TYR A 243 11.87 -5.63 -38.95
N ASP A 244 13.04 -6.26 -38.81
CA ASP A 244 13.70 -7.00 -39.90
C ASP A 244 12.84 -8.16 -40.42
N LEU A 245 12.19 -8.89 -39.52
CA LEU A 245 11.30 -9.99 -39.89
C LEU A 245 10.06 -9.50 -40.65
N LEU A 246 9.52 -8.34 -40.29
CA LEU A 246 8.40 -7.71 -41.00
C LEU A 246 8.81 -7.17 -42.39
N ASP A 247 9.97 -6.50 -42.52
CA ASP A 247 10.47 -6.02 -43.84
C ASP A 247 10.73 -7.19 -44.79
N LYS A 248 11.17 -8.34 -44.26
CA LYS A 248 11.36 -9.57 -45.02
C LYS A 248 10.04 -10.21 -45.47
N TYR A 249 8.96 -10.06 -44.71
CA TYR A 249 7.63 -10.54 -45.07
C TYR A 249 6.91 -9.63 -46.08
N GLU A 250 7.20 -8.32 -46.10
CA GLU A 250 6.58 -7.36 -47.03
C GLU A 250 7.13 -7.43 -48.46
N LYS A 251 8.16 -8.23 -48.73
CA LYS A 251 8.69 -8.47 -50.09
C LYS A 251 8.25 -9.84 -50.64
N PRO A 252 7.05 -9.97 -51.23
CA PRO A 252 6.76 -11.13 -52.06
C PRO A 252 7.55 -11.01 -53.37
N GLU A 253 8.41 -12.00 -53.65
CA GLU A 253 9.05 -12.16 -54.96
C GLU A 253 7.96 -12.24 -56.05
N LYS A 254 7.91 -11.23 -56.93
CA LYS A 254 7.12 -11.28 -58.16
C LYS A 254 7.83 -12.20 -59.16
N ASN A 255 7.61 -13.50 -59.06
CA ASN A 255 7.79 -14.41 -60.19
C ASN A 255 6.43 -14.58 -60.89
N ILE A 256 6.17 -13.75 -61.90
CA ILE A 256 5.04 -13.90 -62.82
C ILE A 256 5.56 -14.62 -64.07
N GLU A 257 5.42 -15.94 -64.12
CA GLU A 257 5.39 -16.65 -65.40
C GLU A 257 4.09 -16.30 -66.14
N LYS A 258 4.20 -15.83 -67.38
CA LYS A 258 3.06 -15.49 -68.24
C LYS A 258 2.42 -16.77 -68.81
N PRO A 259 1.11 -17.02 -68.65
CA PRO A 259 0.44 -18.07 -69.41
C PRO A 259 0.13 -17.59 -70.84
N LYS A 260 0.41 -18.47 -71.81
CA LYS A 260 0.12 -18.30 -73.24
C LYS A 260 -1.39 -18.31 -73.49
N SER A 261 -1.83 -17.41 -74.37
CA SER A 261 -3.19 -17.24 -74.87
C SER A 261 -3.74 -18.47 -75.60
N LYS A 262 -5.01 -18.83 -75.35
CA LYS A 262 -5.97 -19.35 -76.37
C LYS A 262 -7.41 -18.95 -76.02
N THR A 263 -8.19 -18.80 -77.09
CA THR A 263 -9.42 -18.00 -77.25
C THR A 263 -10.71 -18.85 -77.14
N SER A 264 -11.81 -18.20 -76.71
CA SER A 264 -13.26 -18.47 -76.98
C SER A 264 -13.87 -19.81 -76.53
N THR A 265 -15.09 -19.95 -76.01
CA THR A 265 -16.33 -19.15 -76.04
C THR A 265 -17.33 -19.72 -75.00
N ASN A 266 -18.34 -18.92 -74.64
CA ASN A 266 -19.66 -19.27 -74.06
C ASN A 266 -19.86 -19.17 -72.53
N ASN A 267 -20.58 -18.10 -72.15
CA ASN A 267 -21.62 -17.99 -71.13
C ASN A 267 -21.54 -18.91 -69.91
N THR A 268 -20.75 -18.51 -68.91
CA THR A 268 -21.09 -18.57 -67.47
C THR A 268 -20.21 -17.56 -66.76
N GLU A 269 -20.67 -16.87 -65.69
CA GLU A 269 -19.84 -15.91 -64.93
C GLU A 269 -18.48 -16.54 -64.56
N CYS A 270 -17.40 -16.05 -65.19
CA CYS A 270 -16.04 -16.54 -64.95
C CYS A 270 -15.57 -16.13 -63.55
N VAL A 271 -15.50 -17.10 -62.64
CA VAL A 271 -14.69 -16.99 -61.43
C VAL A 271 -13.23 -17.24 -61.83
N SER A 272 -12.38 -16.21 -61.75
CA SER A 272 -10.94 -16.37 -61.91
C SER A 272 -10.30 -16.74 -60.57
N LEU A 273 -9.56 -17.83 -60.55
CA LEU A 273 -8.84 -18.33 -59.40
C LEU A 273 -7.51 -17.60 -59.33
N ILE A 274 -7.33 -16.75 -58.31
CA ILE A 274 -6.24 -15.75 -58.28
C ILE A 274 -4.93 -16.36 -57.76
N SER A 275 -5.01 -17.20 -56.73
CA SER A 275 -3.85 -17.93 -56.19
C SER A 275 -4.27 -19.08 -55.28
N MET A 276 -3.41 -20.09 -55.20
CA MET A 276 -3.44 -21.15 -54.19
C MET A 276 -2.36 -20.89 -53.16
N ASN A 277 -2.72 -20.84 -51.87
CA ASN A 277 -1.76 -20.64 -50.79
C ASN A 277 -1.99 -21.69 -49.70
N GLN A 278 -0.90 -22.15 -49.08
CA GLN A 278 -0.91 -23.08 -47.94
C GLN A 278 -0.41 -22.37 -46.68
N ILE A 279 -1.14 -22.55 -45.58
CA ILE A 279 -0.69 -22.19 -44.24
C ILE A 279 -0.88 -23.43 -43.36
N GLY A 280 0.22 -24.11 -43.02
CA GLY A 280 0.18 -25.43 -42.37
C GLY A 280 -0.49 -26.47 -43.28
N ASP A 281 -1.33 -27.33 -42.72
CA ASP A 281 -2.01 -28.42 -43.46
C ASP A 281 -3.30 -27.96 -44.19
N ILE A 282 -3.61 -26.66 -44.18
CA ILE A 282 -4.87 -26.14 -44.74
C ILE A 282 -4.61 -25.47 -46.09
N SER A 283 -5.28 -25.98 -47.12
CA SER A 283 -5.28 -25.41 -48.47
C SER A 283 -6.52 -24.52 -48.65
N TYR A 284 -6.33 -23.27 -49.08
CA TYR A 284 -7.45 -22.36 -49.36
C TYR A 284 -7.28 -21.58 -50.66
N PHE A 285 -8.41 -21.16 -51.21
CA PHE A 285 -8.50 -20.40 -52.46
C PHE A 285 -9.11 -19.01 -52.20
N ILE A 286 -8.66 -18.02 -52.96
CA ILE A 286 -9.28 -16.69 -52.99
C ILE A 286 -9.95 -16.53 -54.35
N ILE A 287 -11.27 -16.29 -54.31
CA ILE A 287 -12.09 -16.03 -55.48
C ILE A 287 -12.50 -14.56 -55.45
N LYS A 288 -12.37 -13.89 -56.60
CA LYS A 288 -12.88 -12.53 -56.79
C LYS A 288 -14.19 -12.58 -57.57
N LYS A 289 -15.24 -11.99 -57.01
CA LYS A 289 -16.53 -11.79 -57.68
C LYS A 289 -16.85 -10.30 -57.69
N GLY A 290 -16.68 -9.66 -58.85
CA GLY A 290 -16.74 -8.18 -58.95
C GLY A 290 -15.58 -7.51 -58.20
N ASP A 291 -15.86 -6.45 -57.45
CA ASP A 291 -14.83 -5.69 -56.70
C ASP A 291 -14.53 -6.24 -55.29
N ASN A 292 -15.22 -7.31 -54.86
CA ASN A 292 -15.05 -7.92 -53.53
C ASN A 292 -14.29 -9.26 -53.59
N TYR A 293 -13.49 -9.53 -52.55
CA TYR A 293 -12.77 -10.79 -52.35
C TYR A 293 -13.44 -11.59 -51.23
N GLU A 294 -13.84 -12.83 -51.50
CA GLU A 294 -14.38 -13.75 -50.49
C GLU A 294 -13.37 -14.87 -50.19
N ARG A 295 -13.22 -15.21 -48.90
CA ARG A 295 -12.32 -16.25 -48.40
C ARG A 295 -13.17 -17.48 -48.05
N ILE A 296 -13.02 -18.57 -48.79
CA ILE A 296 -13.72 -19.83 -48.51
C ILE A 296 -12.74 -20.77 -47.79
N ALA A 297 -13.12 -21.27 -46.62
CA ALA A 297 -12.33 -22.19 -45.82
C ALA A 297 -12.88 -23.62 -45.92
N ASN A 298 -11.96 -24.57 -46.12
CA ASN A 298 -12.06 -26.03 -46.07
C ASN A 298 -12.97 -26.73 -47.11
N ILE A 299 -12.37 -27.60 -47.91
CA ILE A 299 -13.07 -28.57 -48.75
C ILE A 299 -12.61 -29.96 -48.35
N ASP A 300 -13.43 -30.67 -47.59
CA ASP A 300 -13.61 -32.10 -47.80
C ASP A 300 -14.86 -32.25 -48.68
N ASN A 301 -14.63 -32.39 -49.99
CA ASN A 301 -15.58 -32.67 -51.07
C ASN A 301 -16.73 -31.67 -51.32
N ILE A 302 -16.59 -30.83 -52.36
CA ILE A 302 -17.76 -30.22 -53.03
C ILE A 302 -17.63 -30.33 -54.56
N ASN A 303 -18.57 -31.08 -55.15
CA ASN A 303 -18.93 -31.00 -56.56
C ASN A 303 -19.54 -29.62 -56.84
N VAL A 304 -18.96 -28.89 -57.80
CA VAL A 304 -19.36 -27.55 -58.20
C VAL A 304 -20.66 -27.63 -59.04
N CYS A 305 -21.80 -27.82 -58.38
CA CYS A 305 -23.15 -27.69 -58.97
C CYS A 305 -24.22 -27.63 -57.86
N ASN A 306 -24.17 -26.61 -56.99
CA ASN A 306 -25.33 -25.98 -56.33
C ASN A 306 -24.84 -25.14 -55.14
N ILE A 307 -24.81 -23.82 -55.29
CA ILE A 307 -24.69 -22.92 -54.15
C ILE A 307 -26.03 -22.20 -54.02
N LYS A 308 -26.92 -22.77 -53.19
CA LYS A 308 -28.06 -22.03 -52.64
C LYS A 308 -27.58 -21.22 -51.45
N LYS A 309 -27.89 -19.92 -51.48
CA LYS A 309 -27.78 -18.90 -50.43
C LYS A 309 -27.56 -19.46 -49.01
N PHE A 310 -26.47 -19.04 -48.38
CA PHE A 310 -26.40 -18.95 -46.93
C PHE A 310 -26.19 -17.49 -46.53
N GLN A 311 -27.16 -16.93 -45.79
CA GLN A 311 -27.03 -15.66 -45.08
C GLN A 311 -26.16 -15.88 -43.83
N ARG A 312 -25.10 -15.10 -43.65
CA ARG A 312 -25.12 -13.83 -42.90
C ARG A 312 -23.80 -13.11 -43.09
#